data_AF-A0A7J3EL78-F1
#
_entry.id   AF-A0A7J3EL78-F1
#
_cell.length_a   1.000
_cell.length_b   1.000
_cell.length_c   1.000
_cell.angle_alpha   90.00
_cell.angle_beta   90.00
_cell.angle_gamma   90.00
#
_symmetry.space_group_name_H-M   'P 1'
#
loop_
_entity.id
_entity.type
_entity.pdbx_description
1 polymer ?
#
loop_
_entity_poly.entity_id
_entity_poly.type
_entity_poly.pdbx_seq_one_letter_code
_entity_poly.pdbx_strand_id
1 'polypeptide(L)'
;GFVELVFLGDYVDRGTHQLECLLTALLLKKDFPDNVTLLRGNHEPPPHLIPLPHDFPQVLKRAYGYVKGNEIYQDFMELFNNMPLVLYVRDSFIALHGGLPTQNYNSDVSLNEYLLGTNEHERIKLLEEILWNDPVDLNIGRTPSPRGAGYLFGIPVTQWVLKRFRVRLVIRGHEPSYEGFKLNHRGRVVTLFSRVGEPYYNRYASYMSLDTSTSLCFEEPTQCINKIGR
;
A
#
# COMPACT_ATOMS: atom_id res chain seq x y z
N GLY A 1 7.90 18.09 16.89
CA GLY A 1 8.04 17.15 15.76
C GLY A 1 6.84 17.32 14.88
N PHE A 2 7.02 17.42 13.56
CA PHE A 2 5.89 17.40 12.65
C PHE A 2 5.36 15.96 12.59
N VAL A 3 4.09 15.76 12.93
CA VAL A 3 3.43 14.47 12.79
C VAL A 3 2.99 14.36 11.34
N GLU A 4 3.44 13.31 10.64
CA GLU A 4 2.98 12.95 9.31
C GLU A 4 2.11 11.68 9.41
N LEU A 5 0.89 11.74 8.88
CA LEU A 5 -0.05 10.64 8.81
C LEU A 5 -0.04 10.05 7.40
N VAL A 6 0.39 8.80 7.29
CA VAL A 6 0.50 8.10 6.00
C VAL A 6 -0.50 6.96 5.95
N PHE A 7 -1.41 7.01 4.97
CA PHE A 7 -2.31 5.91 4.66
C PHE A 7 -1.72 5.07 3.52
N LEU A 8 -1.83 3.75 3.62
CA LEU A 8 -1.22 2.80 2.69
C LEU A 8 -2.17 2.33 1.58
N GLY A 9 -3.31 2.98 1.36
CA GLY A 9 -4.31 2.59 0.34
C GLY A 9 -5.46 1.72 0.86
N ASP A 10 -6.32 1.28 -0.06
CA ASP A 10 -7.53 0.46 0.16
C ASP A 10 -8.57 1.17 1.04
N TYR A 11 -9.03 2.32 0.57
CA TYR A 11 -10.07 3.11 1.22
C TYR A 11 -11.46 2.60 0.82
N VAL A 12 -11.60 2.05 -0.39
CA VAL A 12 -12.86 1.58 -0.95
C VAL A 12 -12.96 0.06 -1.07
N ASP A 13 -14.15 -0.40 -1.44
CA ASP A 13 -14.60 -1.79 -1.51
C ASP A 13 -14.70 -2.52 -0.16
N ARG A 14 -15.49 -3.59 -0.13
CA ARG A 14 -15.66 -4.54 1.00
C ARG A 14 -16.25 -3.97 2.30
N GLY A 15 -16.27 -2.66 2.48
CA GLY A 15 -16.80 -1.95 3.64
C GLY A 15 -18.17 -1.33 3.37
N THR A 16 -19.02 -1.27 4.38
CA THR A 16 -20.34 -0.61 4.27
C THR A 16 -20.25 0.91 4.25
N HIS A 17 -19.19 1.49 4.83
CA HIS A 17 -18.94 2.94 4.94
C HIS A 17 -17.75 3.40 4.09
N GLN A 18 -17.54 2.74 2.95
CA GLN A 18 -16.38 2.96 2.08
C GLN A 18 -16.33 4.39 1.49
N LEU A 19 -17.49 4.99 1.19
CA LEU A 19 -17.55 6.37 0.69
C LEU A 19 -17.13 7.36 1.79
N GLU A 20 -17.66 7.20 3.00
CA GLU A 20 -17.33 8.04 4.15
C GLU A 20 -15.85 7.89 4.55
N CYS A 21 -15.31 6.66 4.48
CA CYS A 21 -13.90 6.37 4.72
C CYS A 21 -13.00 7.17 3.76
N LEU A 22 -13.23 7.04 2.45
CA LEU A 22 -12.47 7.76 1.44
C LEU A 22 -12.62 9.28 1.57
N LEU A 23 -13.84 9.78 1.76
CA LEU A 23 -14.08 11.22 1.92
C LEU A 23 -13.39 11.78 3.17
N THR A 24 -13.37 11.04 4.28
CA THR A 24 -12.66 11.45 5.49
C THR A 24 -11.16 11.57 5.24
N ALA A 25 -10.55 10.58 4.57
CA ALA A 25 -9.14 10.62 4.20
C ALA A 25 -8.82 11.81 3.28
N LEU A 26 -9.67 12.06 2.27
CA LEU A 26 -9.51 13.17 1.34
C LEU A 26 -9.66 14.55 2.02
N LEU A 27 -10.61 14.69 2.95
CA LEU A 27 -10.77 15.90 3.74
C LEU A 27 -9.54 16.16 4.63
N LEU A 28 -9.02 15.13 5.29
CA LEU A 28 -7.75 15.23 6.04
C LEU A 28 -6.59 15.66 5.13
N LYS A 29 -6.48 15.10 3.92
CA LYS A 29 -5.46 15.51 2.94
C LYS A 29 -5.63 16.96 2.50
N LYS A 30 -6.87 17.40 2.31
CA LYS A 30 -7.19 18.78 1.90
C LYS A 30 -6.85 19.78 3.01
N ASP A 31 -7.19 19.46 4.25
CA ASP A 31 -6.99 20.35 5.40
C ASP A 31 -5.53 20.36 5.89
N PHE A 32 -4.80 19.26 5.67
CA PHE A 32 -3.40 19.08 6.09
C PHE A 32 -2.51 18.53 4.95
N PRO A 33 -2.34 19.28 3.84
CA PRO A 33 -1.69 18.80 2.63
C PRO A 33 -0.22 18.42 2.81
N ASP A 34 0.49 19.03 3.75
CA ASP A 34 1.91 18.75 4.02
C ASP A 34 2.12 17.67 5.10
N ASN A 35 1.05 17.25 5.79
CA ASN A 35 1.11 16.31 6.91
C ASN A 35 0.35 15.01 6.67
N VAL A 36 -0.52 14.95 5.66
CA VAL A 36 -1.28 13.74 5.35
C VAL A 36 -0.88 13.25 3.97
N THR A 37 -0.48 11.99 3.87
CA THR A 37 -0.14 11.32 2.61
C THR A 37 -1.10 10.15 2.40
N LEU A 38 -1.78 10.13 1.25
CA LEU A 38 -2.70 9.04 0.87
C LEU A 38 -2.05 8.24 -0.26
N LEU A 39 -1.47 7.08 0.05
CA LEU A 39 -0.99 6.17 -0.98
C LEU A 39 -2.15 5.44 -1.65
N ARG A 40 -1.96 5.04 -2.90
CA ARG A 40 -2.93 4.29 -3.70
C ARG A 40 -2.92 2.81 -3.31
N GLY A 41 -4.10 2.23 -3.06
CA GLY A 41 -4.27 0.79 -2.89
C GLY A 41 -4.65 0.06 -4.18
N ASN A 42 -4.72 -1.27 -4.12
CA ASN A 42 -5.20 -2.03 -5.28
C ASN A 42 -6.72 -1.89 -5.46
N HIS A 43 -7.44 -1.46 -4.42
CA HIS A 43 -8.87 -1.11 -4.47
C HIS A 43 -9.16 0.31 -4.96
N GLU A 44 -8.13 1.11 -5.23
CA GLU A 44 -8.20 2.32 -6.05
C GLU A 44 -7.64 2.02 -7.46
N PRO A 45 -8.26 1.12 -8.24
CA PRO A 45 -7.60 0.45 -9.36
C PRO A 45 -7.30 1.36 -10.54
N PRO A 46 -6.32 1.03 -11.38
CA PRO A 46 -6.31 1.53 -12.74
C PRO A 46 -7.39 0.82 -13.58
N PRO A 47 -7.87 1.43 -14.68
CA PRO A 47 -8.96 0.86 -15.49
C PRO A 47 -8.72 -0.56 -16.01
N HIS A 48 -7.47 -0.96 -16.20
CA HIS A 48 -7.08 -2.26 -16.74
C HIS A 48 -6.81 -3.34 -15.66
N LEU A 49 -6.90 -3.00 -14.37
CA LEU A 49 -6.58 -3.92 -13.26
C LEU A 49 -7.55 -3.71 -12.08
N ILE A 50 -8.84 -3.91 -12.34
CA ILE A 50 -9.91 -3.79 -11.34
C ILE A 50 -9.91 -5.06 -10.44
N PRO A 51 -9.84 -4.92 -9.10
CA PRO A 51 -9.87 -6.08 -8.19
C PRO A 51 -11.25 -6.75 -8.18
N LEU A 52 -11.31 -7.98 -7.68
CA LEU A 52 -12.59 -8.68 -7.50
C LEU A 52 -12.81 -9.14 -6.05
N PRO A 53 -14.01 -8.89 -5.49
CA PRO A 53 -15.01 -7.90 -5.93
C PRO A 53 -14.53 -6.45 -5.87
N HIS A 54 -15.15 -5.63 -6.72
CA HIS A 54 -15.10 -4.16 -6.75
C HIS A 54 -16.54 -3.63 -6.69
N ASP A 55 -16.97 -3.21 -5.51
CA ASP A 55 -18.36 -2.84 -5.19
C ASP A 55 -18.59 -1.33 -5.03
N PHE A 56 -17.53 -0.52 -5.00
CA PHE A 56 -17.60 0.93 -4.90
C PHE A 56 -18.52 1.61 -5.95
N PRO A 57 -18.52 1.23 -7.24
CA PRO A 57 -19.42 1.83 -8.23
C PRO A 57 -20.90 1.64 -7.85
N GLN A 58 -21.23 0.51 -7.20
CA GLN A 58 -22.59 0.20 -6.79
C GLN A 58 -23.00 1.00 -5.56
N VAL A 59 -22.06 1.30 -4.66
CA VAL A 59 -22.29 2.22 -3.53
C VAL A 59 -22.66 3.61 -4.05
N LEU A 60 -21.93 4.13 -5.04
CA LEU A 60 -22.20 5.44 -5.62
C LEU A 60 -23.56 5.49 -6.34
N LYS A 61 -23.90 4.46 -7.11
CA LYS A 61 -25.21 4.37 -7.79
C LYS A 61 -26.38 4.28 -6.83
N ARG A 62 -26.21 3.60 -5.68
CA ARG A 62 -27.24 3.54 -4.64
C ARG A 62 -27.44 4.89 -3.96
N ALA A 63 -26.36 5.64 -3.72
CA ALA A 63 -26.42 6.93 -3.05
C ALA A 63 -26.94 8.06 -3.97
N TYR A 64 -26.52 8.09 -5.24
CA TYR A 64 -26.75 9.23 -6.14
C TYR A 64 -27.61 8.90 -7.38
N GLY A 65 -28.08 7.66 -7.51
CA GLY A 65 -28.77 7.17 -8.71
C GLY A 65 -27.80 6.74 -9.82
N TYR A 66 -28.31 6.05 -10.83
CA TYR A 66 -27.48 5.38 -11.84
C TYR A 66 -26.60 6.34 -12.65
N VAL A 67 -27.20 7.41 -13.19
CA VAL A 67 -26.49 8.37 -14.05
C VAL A 67 -25.44 9.13 -13.24
N LYS A 68 -25.85 9.77 -12.14
CA LYS A 68 -24.94 10.59 -11.34
C LYS A 68 -23.89 9.76 -10.61
N GLY A 69 -24.24 8.58 -10.13
CA GLY A 69 -23.29 7.66 -9.50
C GLY A 69 -22.20 7.19 -10.46
N ASN A 70 -22.51 7.01 -11.75
CA ASN A 70 -21.51 6.70 -12.77
C ASN A 70 -20.59 7.90 -13.05
N GLU A 71 -21.11 9.12 -13.14
CA GLU A 71 -20.29 10.33 -13.30
C GLU A 71 -19.29 10.47 -12.15
N ILE A 72 -19.79 10.40 -10.90
CA ILE A 72 -18.95 10.50 -9.70
C ILE A 72 -17.90 9.38 -9.67
N TYR A 73 -18.24 8.16 -10.11
CA TYR A 73 -17.27 7.07 -10.21
C TYR A 73 -16.15 7.39 -11.21
N GLN A 74 -16.45 8.03 -12.35
CA GLN A 74 -15.40 8.46 -13.28
C GLN A 74 -14.49 9.52 -12.66
N ASP A 75 -15.05 10.48 -11.90
CA ASP A 75 -14.26 11.47 -11.16
C ASP A 75 -13.32 10.79 -10.15
N PHE A 76 -13.79 9.75 -9.46
CA PHE A 76 -12.95 8.95 -8.57
C PHE A 76 -11.88 8.14 -9.30
N MET A 77 -12.17 7.60 -10.48
CA MET A 77 -11.14 6.92 -11.29
C MET A 77 -10.03 7.87 -11.72
N GLU A 78 -10.36 9.11 -12.07
CA GLU A 78 -9.36 10.15 -12.33
C GLU A 78 -8.55 10.48 -11.07
N LEU A 79 -9.21 10.65 -9.92
CA LEU A 79 -8.54 10.84 -8.63
C LEU A 79 -7.56 9.71 -8.32
N PHE A 80 -7.99 8.46 -8.44
CA PHE A 80 -7.17 7.27 -8.16
C PHE A 80 -5.91 7.24 -9.04
N ASN A 81 -6.01 7.66 -10.31
CA ASN A 81 -4.87 7.74 -11.21
C ASN A 81 -3.84 8.82 -10.82
N ASN A 82 -4.22 9.79 -9.99
CA ASN A 82 -3.34 10.84 -9.50
C ASN A 82 -2.82 10.57 -8.07
N MET A 83 -3.19 9.45 -7.44
CA MET A 83 -2.71 9.11 -6.10
C MET A 83 -1.24 8.66 -6.11
N PRO A 84 -0.43 9.12 -5.14
CA PRO A 84 0.94 8.63 -4.95
C PRO A 84 0.99 7.11 -4.75
N LEU A 85 1.98 6.45 -5.35
CA LEU A 85 2.15 5.00 -5.23
C LEU A 85 3.09 4.60 -4.08
N VAL A 86 4.08 5.45 -3.80
CA VAL A 86 5.19 5.14 -2.89
C VAL A 86 5.56 6.38 -2.12
N LEU A 87 5.83 6.21 -0.82
CA LEU A 87 6.55 7.18 0.00
C LEU A 87 7.96 6.65 0.25
N TYR A 88 8.97 7.43 -0.11
CA TYR A 88 10.38 7.09 0.11
C TYR A 88 11.02 8.09 1.05
N VAL A 89 11.58 7.60 2.15
CA VAL A 89 12.35 8.39 3.11
C VAL A 89 13.76 7.82 3.19
N ARG A 90 14.72 8.55 2.63
CA ARG A 90 16.13 8.14 2.59
C ARG A 90 16.66 7.83 3.99
N ASP A 91 17.51 6.80 4.07
CA ASP A 91 18.13 6.26 5.28
C ASP A 91 17.10 5.76 6.33
N SER A 92 15.81 5.69 5.96
CA SER A 92 14.69 5.31 6.82
C SER A 92 13.88 4.17 6.20
N PHE A 93 12.84 4.44 5.42
CA PHE A 93 11.92 3.41 4.93
C PHE A 93 11.38 3.71 3.53
N ILE A 94 10.82 2.67 2.92
CA ILE A 94 9.94 2.79 1.76
C ILE A 94 8.55 2.27 2.16
N ALA A 95 7.51 3.03 1.84
CA ALA A 95 6.12 2.64 2.10
C ALA A 95 5.33 2.59 0.79
N LEU A 96 4.54 1.53 0.62
CA LEU A 96 3.73 1.25 -0.57
C LEU A 96 2.57 0.33 -0.19
N HIS A 97 1.58 0.14 -1.06
CA HIS A 97 0.44 -0.71 -0.72
C HIS A 97 0.75 -2.22 -0.80
N GLY A 98 1.09 -2.64 -2.02
CA GLY A 98 1.44 -3.98 -2.44
C GLY A 98 2.83 -4.38 -1.95
N GLY A 99 3.73 -4.67 -2.88
CA GLY A 99 5.08 -5.12 -2.56
C GLY A 99 6.15 -4.41 -3.37
N LEU A 100 7.40 -4.74 -3.08
CA LEU A 100 8.52 -4.23 -3.84
C LEU A 100 8.47 -4.75 -5.30
N PRO A 101 8.70 -3.87 -6.30
CA PRO A 101 8.89 -4.30 -7.67
C PRO A 101 10.08 -5.26 -7.84
N THR A 102 9.95 -6.17 -8.79
CA THR A 102 10.89 -7.27 -9.02
C THR A 102 11.49 -7.25 -10.42
N GLN A 103 10.98 -6.42 -11.34
CA GLN A 103 11.47 -6.37 -12.73
C GLN A 103 12.92 -5.96 -12.84
N ASN A 104 13.28 -4.92 -12.10
CA ASN A 104 14.61 -4.32 -12.10
C ASN A 104 15.44 -4.74 -10.89
N TYR A 105 15.03 -5.81 -10.20
CA TYR A 105 15.81 -6.41 -9.11
C TYR A 105 17.16 -6.91 -9.65
N ASN A 106 18.24 -6.63 -8.92
CA ASN A 106 19.63 -6.91 -9.31
C ASN A 106 20.14 -6.18 -10.56
N SER A 107 19.44 -5.13 -11.01
CA SER A 107 19.91 -4.26 -12.09
C SER A 107 20.59 -3.01 -11.54
N ASP A 108 21.45 -2.36 -12.32
CA ASP A 108 21.97 -1.04 -11.96
C ASP A 108 21.01 0.05 -12.44
N VAL A 109 19.96 0.29 -11.65
CA VAL A 109 18.94 1.30 -11.91
C VAL A 109 18.91 2.35 -10.81
N SER A 110 18.59 3.58 -11.18
CA SER A 110 18.26 4.64 -10.22
C SER A 110 16.94 4.34 -9.48
N LEU A 111 16.70 5.06 -8.38
CA LEU A 111 15.45 4.93 -7.62
C LEU A 111 14.23 5.29 -8.48
N ASN A 112 14.35 6.32 -9.31
CA ASN A 112 13.26 6.76 -10.18
C ASN A 112 12.94 5.70 -11.24
N GLU A 113 13.96 5.10 -11.87
CA GLU A 113 13.73 4.00 -12.83
C GLU A 113 13.13 2.77 -12.15
N TYR A 114 13.54 2.48 -10.91
CA TYR A 114 13.01 1.35 -10.14
C TYR A 114 11.53 1.52 -9.75
N LEU A 115 11.12 2.72 -9.34
CA LEU A 115 9.75 2.98 -8.83
C LEU A 115 8.79 3.55 -9.87
N LEU A 116 9.30 4.27 -10.87
CA LEU A 116 8.49 5.00 -11.86
C LEU A 116 8.69 4.48 -13.29
N GLY A 117 9.65 3.59 -13.54
CA GLY A 117 9.92 3.05 -14.87
C GLY A 117 10.50 4.07 -15.84
N THR A 118 10.99 3.58 -16.98
CA THR A 118 11.57 4.43 -18.04
C THR A 118 10.60 4.71 -19.20
N ASN A 119 9.57 3.88 -19.34
CA ASN A 119 8.60 3.94 -20.43
C ASN A 119 7.20 3.48 -19.95
N GLU A 120 6.20 3.62 -20.81
CA GLU A 120 4.80 3.33 -20.47
C GLU A 120 4.56 1.86 -20.12
N HIS A 121 5.18 0.93 -20.86
CA HIS A 121 5.04 -0.50 -20.62
C HIS A 121 5.61 -0.90 -19.26
N GLU A 122 6.77 -0.36 -18.90
CA GLU A 122 7.34 -0.56 -17.56
C GLU A 122 6.46 0.05 -16.47
N ARG A 123 5.96 1.28 -16.67
CA ARG A 123 5.06 1.94 -15.70
C ARG A 123 3.83 1.11 -15.37
N ILE A 124 3.18 0.53 -16.37
CA ILE A 124 2.00 -0.32 -16.19
C ILE A 124 2.32 -1.53 -15.32
N LYS A 125 3.44 -2.21 -15.58
CA LYS A 125 3.80 -3.39 -14.81
C LYS A 125 4.33 -3.05 -13.41
N LEU A 126 5.06 -1.95 -13.25
CA LEU A 126 5.47 -1.47 -11.94
C LEU A 126 4.26 -1.08 -11.10
N LEU A 127 3.24 -0.46 -11.70
CA LEU A 127 1.97 -0.16 -11.03
C LEU A 127 1.31 -1.44 -10.52
N GLU A 128 1.19 -2.48 -11.35
CA GLU A 128 0.69 -3.79 -10.92
C GLU A 128 1.50 -4.32 -9.73
N GLU A 129 2.83 -4.36 -9.84
CA GLU A 129 3.69 -4.91 -8.78
C GLU A 129 3.62 -4.09 -7.47
N ILE A 130 3.62 -2.76 -7.53
CA ILE A 130 3.51 -1.87 -6.37
C ILE A 130 2.16 -2.04 -5.66
N LEU A 131 1.09 -2.35 -6.39
CA LEU A 131 -0.24 -2.54 -5.80
C LEU A 131 -0.53 -3.99 -5.38
N TRP A 132 0.08 -5.00 -6.01
CA TRP A 132 -0.34 -6.40 -5.84
C TRP A 132 0.74 -7.37 -5.36
N ASN A 133 2.02 -6.99 -5.32
CA ASN A 133 3.05 -7.92 -4.85
C ASN A 133 2.88 -8.27 -3.36
N ASP A 134 3.27 -9.49 -2.98
CA ASP A 134 3.31 -9.94 -1.58
C ASP A 134 4.69 -10.47 -1.19
N PRO A 135 5.16 -10.26 0.05
CA PRO A 135 6.37 -10.89 0.54
C PRO A 135 6.15 -12.40 0.76
N VAL A 136 7.20 -13.19 0.53
CA VAL A 136 7.23 -14.61 0.89
C VAL A 136 8.57 -14.97 1.52
N ASP A 137 8.57 -15.66 2.66
CA ASP A 137 9.78 -16.04 3.41
C ASP A 137 10.55 -17.19 2.75
N LEU A 138 10.90 -17.00 1.48
CA LEU A 138 11.69 -17.90 0.66
C LEU A 138 12.91 -17.16 0.10
N ASN A 139 13.99 -17.90 -0.11
CA ASN A 139 15.22 -17.37 -0.69
C ASN A 139 15.16 -17.37 -2.23
N ILE A 140 14.21 -16.62 -2.79
CA ILE A 140 13.95 -16.51 -4.24
C ILE A 140 13.86 -15.04 -4.67
N GLY A 141 14.04 -14.77 -5.97
CA GLY A 141 13.74 -13.43 -6.51
C GLY A 141 12.23 -13.18 -6.49
N ARG A 142 11.50 -13.91 -7.34
CA ARG A 142 10.04 -13.82 -7.42
C ARG A 142 9.39 -15.12 -7.91
N THR A 143 8.10 -15.28 -7.66
CA THR A 143 7.24 -16.28 -8.29
C THR A 143 5.86 -15.68 -8.56
N PRO A 144 5.09 -16.10 -9.58
CA PRO A 144 3.76 -15.56 -9.84
C PRO A 144 2.85 -15.57 -8.61
N SER A 145 2.08 -14.50 -8.41
CA SER A 145 1.16 -14.39 -7.28
C SER A 145 -0.08 -15.27 -7.50
N PRO A 146 -0.57 -15.96 -6.45
CA PRO A 146 -1.85 -16.68 -6.50
C PRO A 146 -3.05 -15.73 -6.67
N ARG A 147 -2.87 -14.41 -6.55
CA ARG A 147 -3.91 -13.40 -6.78
C ARG A 147 -4.32 -13.27 -8.26
N GLY A 148 -3.48 -13.76 -9.17
CA GLY A 148 -3.63 -13.52 -10.62
C GLY A 148 -3.11 -12.15 -11.09
N ALA A 149 -2.53 -11.36 -10.18
CA ALA A 149 -1.85 -10.10 -10.45
C ALA A 149 -0.62 -9.98 -9.52
N GLY A 150 0.48 -9.45 -10.05
CA GLY A 150 1.74 -9.29 -9.34
C GLY A 150 2.49 -10.61 -9.07
N TYR A 151 3.46 -10.53 -8.17
CA TYR A 151 4.37 -11.60 -7.79
C TYR A 151 4.49 -11.73 -6.27
N LEU A 152 4.79 -12.94 -5.81
CA LEU A 152 5.42 -13.12 -4.50
C LEU A 152 6.90 -12.77 -4.64
N PHE A 153 7.41 -11.83 -3.82
CA PHE A 153 8.83 -11.43 -3.81
C PHE A 153 9.54 -12.00 -2.57
N GLY A 154 10.73 -12.56 -2.76
CA GLY A 154 11.47 -13.22 -1.68
C GLY A 154 12.48 -12.32 -0.97
N ILE A 155 13.17 -12.92 0.00
CA ILE A 155 14.16 -12.26 0.87
C ILE A 155 15.24 -11.48 0.08
N PRO A 156 15.85 -12.05 -0.98
CA PRO A 156 16.86 -11.34 -1.78
C PRO A 156 16.41 -9.99 -2.36
N VAL A 157 15.15 -9.88 -2.81
CA VAL A 157 14.61 -8.62 -3.36
C VAL A 157 14.63 -7.53 -2.31
N THR A 158 14.15 -7.84 -1.10
CA THR A 158 14.17 -6.89 0.02
C THR A 158 15.59 -6.48 0.37
N GLN A 159 16.50 -7.43 0.52
CA GLN A 159 17.91 -7.13 0.86
C GLN A 159 18.56 -6.21 -0.16
N TRP A 160 18.33 -6.46 -1.45
CA TRP A 160 18.86 -5.63 -2.53
C TRP A 160 18.27 -4.21 -2.49
N VAL A 161 16.95 -4.05 -2.36
CA VAL A 161 16.30 -2.72 -2.27
C VAL A 161 16.83 -1.92 -1.07
N LEU A 162 16.84 -2.53 0.11
CA LEU A 162 17.31 -1.87 1.34
C LEU A 162 18.74 -1.34 1.17
N LYS A 163 19.63 -2.15 0.61
CA LYS A 163 21.03 -1.78 0.36
C LYS A 163 21.16 -0.74 -0.76
N ARG A 164 20.53 -0.96 -1.93
CA ARG A 164 20.70 -0.14 -3.13
C ARG A 164 20.14 1.27 -2.95
N PHE A 165 19.01 1.40 -2.26
CA PHE A 165 18.30 2.65 -2.10
C PHE A 165 18.42 3.27 -0.71
N ARG A 166 19.30 2.69 0.13
CA ARG A 166 19.60 3.17 1.48
C ARG A 166 18.32 3.35 2.30
N VAL A 167 17.55 2.29 2.44
CA VAL A 167 16.38 2.23 3.33
C VAL A 167 16.53 1.03 4.25
N ARG A 168 15.91 1.08 5.42
CA ARG A 168 16.08 0.10 6.50
C ARG A 168 14.86 -0.81 6.67
N LEU A 169 13.71 -0.38 6.16
CA LEU A 169 12.41 -1.03 6.33
C LEU A 169 11.54 -0.84 5.08
N VAL A 170 10.74 -1.86 4.78
CA VAL A 170 9.59 -1.77 3.86
C VAL A 170 8.32 -1.78 4.71
N ILE A 171 7.44 -0.82 4.53
CA ILE A 171 6.14 -0.74 5.21
C ILE A 171 5.05 -0.91 4.16
N ARG A 172 4.13 -1.84 4.37
CA ARG A 172 3.09 -2.17 3.39
C ARG A 172 1.72 -2.47 3.98
N GLY A 173 0.69 -2.51 3.12
CA GLY A 173 -0.69 -2.86 3.46
C GLY A 173 -1.12 -4.22 2.89
N HIS A 174 -2.30 -4.26 2.26
CA HIS A 174 -2.82 -5.30 1.35
C HIS A 174 -3.15 -6.69 1.92
N GLU A 175 -2.35 -7.20 2.87
CA GLU A 175 -2.53 -8.54 3.41
C GLU A 175 -3.21 -8.49 4.78
N PRO A 176 -4.40 -9.11 4.93
CA PRO A 176 -5.03 -9.21 6.23
C PRO A 176 -4.15 -10.02 7.19
N SER A 177 -4.12 -9.60 8.44
CA SER A 177 -3.44 -10.31 9.52
C SER A 177 -4.31 -10.32 10.75
N TYR A 178 -4.42 -11.51 11.38
CA TYR A 178 -5.21 -11.70 12.58
C TYR A 178 -4.84 -10.71 13.71
N GLU A 179 -3.55 -10.42 13.85
CA GLU A 179 -3.00 -9.49 14.85
C GLU A 179 -2.96 -8.03 14.38
N GLY A 180 -3.52 -7.72 13.21
CA GLY A 180 -3.48 -6.40 12.58
C GLY A 180 -2.15 -6.06 11.90
N PHE A 181 -1.10 -6.86 12.10
CA PHE A 181 0.18 -6.73 11.40
C PHE A 181 0.85 -8.08 11.21
N LYS A 182 1.84 -8.15 10.32
CA LYS A 182 2.78 -9.28 10.24
C LYS A 182 4.16 -8.80 9.79
N LEU A 183 5.18 -9.61 10.08
CA LEU A 183 6.55 -9.37 9.69
C LEU A 183 7.04 -10.46 8.74
N ASN A 184 7.68 -10.05 7.66
CA ASN A 184 8.37 -10.95 6.73
C ASN A 184 9.84 -10.52 6.59
N HIS A 185 10.65 -11.41 6.01
CA HIS A 185 12.05 -11.19 5.66
C HIS A 185 12.89 -10.73 6.87
N ARG A 186 12.70 -11.41 8.01
CA ARG A 186 13.38 -11.14 9.30
C ARG A 186 13.10 -9.72 9.82
N GLY A 187 11.83 -9.31 9.78
CA GLY A 187 11.39 -8.00 10.27
C GLY A 187 11.72 -6.83 9.35
N ARG A 188 12.18 -7.08 8.13
CA ARG A 188 12.50 -6.03 7.15
C ARG A 188 11.33 -5.60 6.29
N VAL A 189 10.27 -6.41 6.25
CA VAL A 189 8.98 -6.05 5.65
C VAL A 189 7.92 -6.08 6.74
N VAL A 190 7.29 -4.93 6.98
CA VAL A 190 6.19 -4.76 7.92
C VAL A 190 4.91 -4.63 7.13
N THR A 191 3.98 -5.55 7.33
CA THR A 191 2.62 -5.44 6.82
C THR A 191 1.72 -4.92 7.95
N LEU A 192 1.05 -3.80 7.70
CA LEU A 192 0.02 -3.22 8.58
C LEU A 192 -1.35 -3.44 7.97
N PHE A 193 -2.35 -3.70 8.80
CA PHE A 193 -3.73 -3.85 8.39
C PHE A 193 -4.66 -3.16 9.38
N SER A 194 -5.28 -2.06 8.94
CA SER A 194 -5.99 -1.12 9.81
C SER A 194 -7.50 -1.38 9.92
N ARG A 195 -7.94 -2.65 9.75
CA ARG A 195 -9.36 -3.04 9.81
C ARG A 195 -9.58 -4.28 10.68
N VAL A 196 -10.59 -4.19 11.54
CA VAL A 196 -11.12 -5.26 12.40
C VAL A 196 -12.39 -5.86 11.79
N GLY A 197 -12.60 -7.16 11.97
CA GLY A 197 -13.85 -7.84 11.63
C GLY A 197 -14.01 -8.16 10.14
N GLU A 198 -15.26 -8.38 9.72
CA GLU A 198 -15.59 -8.79 8.35
C GLU A 198 -15.03 -7.84 7.28
N PRO A 199 -14.66 -8.35 6.08
CA PRO A 199 -14.69 -9.76 5.67
C PRO A 199 -13.43 -10.55 6.05
N TYR A 200 -12.45 -9.91 6.70
CA TYR A 200 -11.12 -10.50 6.95
C TYR A 200 -11.01 -11.15 8.33
N TYR A 201 -11.95 -10.85 9.23
CA TYR A 201 -12.05 -11.42 10.59
C TYR A 201 -10.79 -11.22 11.44
N ASN A 202 -10.03 -10.16 11.19
CA ASN A 202 -8.90 -9.80 12.05
C ASN A 202 -9.41 -9.43 13.44
N ARG A 203 -8.68 -9.88 14.47
CA ARG A 203 -8.98 -9.57 15.87
C ARG A 203 -8.59 -8.13 16.21
N TYR A 204 -7.47 -7.67 15.64
CA TYR A 204 -6.95 -6.33 15.84
C TYR A 204 -6.73 -5.64 14.50
N ALA A 205 -6.86 -4.32 14.50
CA ALA A 205 -6.22 -3.44 13.53
C ALA A 205 -4.86 -3.01 14.10
N SER A 206 -3.96 -2.52 13.25
CA SER A 206 -2.73 -1.89 13.75
C SER A 206 -2.32 -0.68 12.94
N TYR A 207 -1.52 0.17 13.57
CA TYR A 207 -0.79 1.26 12.93
C TYR A 207 0.63 1.32 13.50
N MET A 208 1.54 1.96 12.78
CA MET A 208 2.93 2.14 13.22
C MET A 208 3.20 3.60 13.53
N SER A 209 3.77 3.88 14.70
CA SER A 209 4.28 5.20 15.08
C SER A 209 5.79 5.19 14.91
N LEU A 210 6.29 5.89 13.89
CA LEU A 210 7.70 5.85 13.52
C LEU A 210 8.38 7.18 13.83
N ASP A 211 9.39 7.14 14.70
CA ASP A 211 10.30 8.27 14.93
C ASP A 211 11.60 8.04 14.15
N THR A 212 11.76 8.77 13.04
CA THR A 212 12.92 8.68 12.14
C THR A 212 14.22 9.20 12.77
N SER A 213 14.14 9.93 13.89
CA SER A 213 15.34 10.38 14.63
C SER A 213 16.01 9.28 15.43
N THR A 214 15.30 8.15 15.64
CA THR A 214 15.79 7.01 16.41
C THR A 214 15.98 5.78 15.52
N SER A 215 16.81 4.83 15.96
CA SER A 215 16.96 3.56 15.26
C SER A 215 15.95 2.49 15.67
N LEU A 216 15.17 2.73 16.74
CA LEU A 216 14.36 1.73 17.44
C LEU A 216 13.43 0.97 16.48
N CYS A 217 12.62 1.68 15.72
CA CYS A 217 11.65 1.08 14.81
C CYS A 217 12.27 0.30 13.64
N PHE A 218 13.56 0.52 13.37
CA PHE A 218 14.29 -0.16 12.30
C PHE A 218 15.10 -1.38 12.77
N GLU A 219 15.26 -1.51 14.09
CA GLU A 219 15.90 -2.65 14.77
C GLU A 219 14.82 -3.59 15.32
N GLU A 220 13.81 -3.03 15.99
CA GLU A 220 12.69 -3.75 16.61
C GLU A 220 11.34 -3.15 16.17
N PRO A 221 10.89 -3.39 14.91
CA PRO A 221 9.68 -2.76 14.37
C PRO A 221 8.42 -2.99 15.21
N THR A 222 8.32 -4.13 15.89
CA THR A 222 7.18 -4.48 16.74
C THR A 222 6.95 -3.50 17.88
N GLN A 223 8.01 -2.87 18.40
CA GLN A 223 7.88 -1.88 19.49
C GLN A 223 7.23 -0.57 19.04
N CYS A 224 7.20 -0.33 17.73
CA CYS A 224 6.59 0.84 17.12
C CYS A 224 5.20 0.56 16.55
N ILE A 225 4.71 -0.69 16.64
CA ILE A 225 3.40 -1.09 16.15
C ILE A 225 2.40 -1.08 17.31
N ASN A 226 1.32 -0.32 17.12
CA ASN A 226 0.23 -0.20 18.07
C ASN A 226 -0.97 -0.99 17.56
N LYS A 227 -1.53 -1.86 18.41
CA LYS A 227 -2.75 -2.59 18.10
C LYS A 227 -3.96 -1.81 18.58
N ILE A 228 -5.02 -1.82 17.77
CA ILE A 228 -6.34 -1.31 18.11
C ILE A 228 -7.29 -2.50 18.11
N GLY A 229 -7.82 -2.84 19.29
CA GLY A 229 -8.87 -3.84 19.46
C GLY A 229 -10.24 -3.19 19.61
N ARG A 230 -11.29 -4.01 19.53
CA ARG A 230 -12.60 -3.62 20.07
C ARG A 230 -12.55 -3.50 21.58
#